data_AF-A0A3A1PV13-F1
#
_entry.id   AF-A0A3A1PV13-F1
#
_cell.length_a   1.000
_cell.length_b   1.000
_cell.length_c   1.000
_cell.angle_alpha   90.00
_cell.angle_beta   90.00
_cell.angle_gamma   90.00
#
_symmetry.space_group_name_H-M   'P 1'
#
loop_
_entity.id
_entity.type
_entity.pdbx_description
1 polymer ?
#
loop_
_entity_poly.entity_id
_entity_poly.type
_entity_poly.pdbx_seq_one_letter_code
_entity_poly.pdbx_strand_id
1 'polypeptide(L)'
;MYNREHKYVYWREERKKGKWHYIIKSFLMICCALLLGKVIGLFIFGELQTFKDITEQFPADLFIVMLVGFPISVIGWYHEESKFFRALKRRNKKFKARLENRKKKK
;
A
#
# COMPACT_ATOMS: atom_id res chain seq x y z
N MET A 1 8.31 21.68 -9.57
CA MET A 1 9.02 21.04 -8.44
C MET A 1 8.01 20.54 -7.40
N TYR A 2 7.09 19.67 -7.82
CA TYR A 2 5.85 19.37 -7.09
C TYR A 2 5.90 17.94 -6.48
N ASN A 3 5.32 17.83 -5.29
CA ASN A 3 4.74 16.61 -4.70
C ASN A 3 5.59 15.59 -3.89
N ARG A 4 6.88 15.79 -3.61
CA ARG A 4 7.59 14.87 -2.67
C ARG A 4 7.41 15.24 -1.19
N GLU A 5 7.29 16.52 -0.89
CA GLU A 5 7.12 17.00 0.50
C GLU A 5 5.71 16.68 1.02
N HIS A 6 4.67 16.92 0.21
CA HIS A 6 3.30 16.53 0.55
C HIS A 6 3.16 15.02 0.74
N LYS A 7 3.75 14.21 -0.14
CA LYS A 7 3.74 12.75 0.00
C LYS A 7 4.41 12.28 1.29
N TYR A 8 5.42 13.01 1.75
CA TYR A 8 6.11 12.74 3.02
C TYR A 8 5.28 13.17 4.25
N VAL A 9 4.61 14.32 4.19
CA VAL A 9 3.70 14.78 5.26
C VAL A 9 2.51 13.83 5.37
N TYR A 10 1.90 13.48 4.23
CA TYR A 10 0.83 12.50 4.14
C TYR A 10 1.24 11.15 4.72
N TRP A 11 2.38 10.59 4.30
CA TRP A 11 2.85 9.31 4.84
C TRP A 11 3.21 9.36 6.34
N ARG A 12 3.66 10.52 6.84
CA ARG A 12 3.91 10.72 8.27
C ARG A 12 2.61 10.67 9.07
N GLU A 13 1.53 11.24 8.55
CA GLU A 13 0.20 11.16 9.15
C GLU A 13 -0.40 9.76 9.04
N GLU A 14 -0.26 9.11 7.88
CA GLU A 14 -0.69 7.73 7.64
C GLU A 14 0.04 6.75 8.59
N ARG A 15 1.34 6.96 8.86
CA ARG A 15 2.09 6.17 9.86
C ARG A 15 1.56 6.26 11.27
N LYS A 16 0.95 7.40 11.66
CA LYS A 16 0.33 7.53 12.99
C LYS A 16 -0.91 6.65 13.14
N LYS A 17 -1.61 6.33 12.04
CA LYS A 17 -2.76 5.40 12.03
C LYS A 17 -2.34 3.93 12.18
N GLY A 18 -1.05 3.63 12.00
CA GLY A 18 -0.47 2.33 12.27
C GLY A 18 -0.45 1.37 11.07
N LYS A 19 0.45 0.39 11.15
CA LYS A 19 0.71 -0.63 10.11
C LYS A 19 -0.54 -1.41 9.72
N TRP A 20 -1.34 -1.81 10.72
CA TRP A 20 -2.56 -2.58 10.51
C TRP A 20 -3.62 -1.83 9.70
N HIS A 21 -3.78 -0.53 9.95
CA HIS A 21 -4.76 0.29 9.21
C HIS A 21 -4.44 0.32 7.71
N TYR A 22 -3.17 0.47 7.34
CA TYR A 22 -2.75 0.44 5.94
C TYR A 22 -2.92 -0.95 5.33
N ILE A 23 -2.49 -2.01 6.03
CA ILE A 23 -2.61 -3.38 5.53
C ILE A 23 -4.08 -3.70 5.26
N ILE A 24 -4.98 -3.38 6.19
CA ILE A 24 -6.43 -3.61 6.03
C ILE A 24 -7.00 -2.80 4.88
N LYS A 25 -6.64 -1.51 4.76
CA LYS A 25 -7.10 -0.63 3.67
C LYS A 25 -6.64 -1.14 2.30
N SER A 26 -5.38 -1.53 2.17
CA SER A 26 -4.81 -2.08 0.93
C SER A 26 -5.42 -3.44 0.60
N PHE A 27 -5.59 -4.29 1.61
CA PHE A 27 -6.25 -5.59 1.46
C PHE A 27 -7.71 -5.44 1.00
N LEU A 28 -8.47 -4.52 1.60
CA LEU A 28 -9.84 -4.20 1.17
C LEU A 28 -9.90 -3.71 -0.27
N MET A 29 -8.94 -2.87 -0.71
CA MET A 29 -8.89 -2.44 -2.11
C MET A 29 -8.66 -3.62 -3.07
N ILE A 30 -7.81 -4.58 -2.72
CA ILE A 30 -7.58 -5.79 -3.52
C ILE A 30 -8.85 -6.64 -3.57
N CYS A 31 -9.53 -6.84 -2.43
CA CYS A 31 -10.80 -7.55 -2.38
C CYS A 31 -11.87 -6.88 -3.26
N CYS A 32 -12.01 -5.55 -3.20
CA CYS A 32 -12.95 -4.81 -4.04
C CYS A 32 -12.63 -4.95 -5.54
N ALA A 33 -11.34 -4.87 -5.93
CA ALA A 33 -10.94 -5.03 -7.32
C ALA A 33 -11.30 -6.42 -7.86
N LEU A 34 -11.20 -7.46 -7.04
CA LEU A 34 -11.57 -8.83 -7.42
C LEU A 34 -13.07 -9.05 -7.49
N LEU A 35 -13.83 -8.48 -6.56
CA LEU A 35 -15.30 -8.50 -6.64
C LEU A 35 -15.77 -7.82 -7.94
N LEU A 36 -15.18 -6.68 -8.29
CA LEU A 36 -15.45 -6.01 -9.56
C LEU A 36 -15.08 -6.87 -10.76
N GLY A 37 -13.90 -7.51 -10.74
CA GLY A 37 -13.48 -8.43 -11.79
C GLY A 37 -14.46 -9.60 -11.98
N LYS A 38 -14.98 -10.16 -10.88
CA LYS A 38 -16.02 -11.21 -10.92
C LYS A 38 -17.34 -10.72 -11.49
N VAL A 39 -17.80 -9.53 -11.10
CA VAL A 39 -19.03 -8.93 -11.64
C VAL A 39 -18.90 -8.70 -13.15
N ILE A 40 -17.75 -8.18 -13.60
CA ILE A 40 -17.47 -7.98 -15.02
C ILE A 40 -17.41 -9.34 -15.76
N GLY A 41 -16.76 -10.34 -15.17
CA GLY A 41 -16.69 -11.69 -15.72
C GLY A 41 -18.07 -12.34 -15.88
N LEU A 42 -18.92 -12.20 -14.85
CA LEU A 42 -20.33 -12.61 -14.90
C LEU A 42 -21.11 -11.90 -16.01
N PHE A 43 -20.89 -10.61 -16.20
CA PHE A 43 -21.57 -9.84 -17.23
C PHE A 43 -21.18 -10.28 -18.65
N ILE A 44 -19.93 -10.69 -18.85
CA ILE A 44 -19.40 -11.13 -20.16
C ILE A 44 -19.69 -12.61 -20.44
N PHE A 45 -19.59 -13.47 -19.42
CA PHE A 45 -19.66 -14.94 -19.54
C PHE A 45 -20.86 -15.56 -18.82
N GLY A 46 -21.90 -14.78 -18.53
CA GLY A 46 -23.03 -15.18 -17.69
C GLY A 46 -23.79 -16.44 -18.14
N GLU A 47 -23.71 -16.82 -19.42
CA GLU A 47 -24.30 -18.07 -19.91
C GLU A 47 -23.51 -19.33 -19.52
N LEU A 48 -22.21 -19.23 -19.19
CA LEU A 48 -21.36 -20.36 -18.80
C LEU A 48 -21.27 -20.59 -17.29
N GLN A 49 -21.65 -19.62 -16.46
CA GLN A 49 -21.46 -19.68 -15.00
C GLN A 49 -22.79 -19.63 -14.26
N THR A 50 -23.11 -20.70 -13.53
CA THR A 50 -24.28 -20.71 -12.64
C THR A 50 -23.90 -20.01 -11.33
N PHE A 51 -24.86 -19.34 -10.67
CA PHE A 51 -24.66 -18.76 -9.33
C PHE A 51 -24.04 -19.75 -8.33
N LYS A 52 -24.32 -21.04 -8.49
CA LYS A 52 -23.79 -22.13 -7.66
C LYS A 52 -22.26 -22.29 -7.81
N ASP A 53 -21.75 -22.24 -9.04
CA ASP A 53 -20.31 -22.36 -9.32
C ASP A 53 -19.52 -21.20 -8.67
N ILE A 54 -20.12 -20.02 -8.67
CA ILE A 54 -19.53 -18.80 -8.09
C ILE A 54 -19.43 -18.90 -6.58
N THR A 55 -20.48 -19.41 -5.91
CA THR A 55 -20.48 -19.61 -4.46
C THR A 55 -19.53 -20.72 -4.04
N GLU A 56 -19.34 -21.74 -4.86
CA GLU A 56 -18.46 -22.87 -4.57
C GLU A 56 -16.97 -22.52 -4.77
N GLN A 57 -16.65 -21.65 -5.74
CA GLN A 57 -15.30 -21.11 -5.95
C GLN A 57 -14.94 -19.98 -4.98
N PHE A 58 -15.93 -19.31 -4.38
CA PHE A 58 -15.71 -18.15 -3.51
C PHE A 58 -14.72 -18.40 -2.35
N PRO A 59 -14.77 -19.53 -1.60
CA PRO A 59 -13.84 -19.78 -0.51
C PRO A 59 -12.40 -19.95 -0.99
N ALA A 60 -12.20 -20.62 -2.12
CA ALA A 60 -10.88 -20.81 -2.72
C ALA A 60 -10.29 -19.48 -3.18
N ASP A 61 -11.09 -18.63 -3.83
CA ASP A 61 -10.67 -17.29 -4.22
C ASP A 61 -10.32 -16.44 -3.00
N LEU A 62 -11.16 -16.45 -1.96
CA LEU A 62 -10.88 -15.73 -0.72
C LEU A 62 -9.56 -16.18 -0.09
N PHE A 63 -9.26 -17.48 -0.14
CA PHE A 63 -8.03 -18.05 0.37
C PHE A 63 -6.82 -17.60 -0.45
N ILE A 64 -6.89 -17.61 -1.77
CA ILE A 64 -5.83 -17.11 -2.67
C ILE A 64 -5.58 -15.62 -2.41
N VAL A 65 -6.65 -14.84 -2.21
CA VAL A 65 -6.56 -13.41 -1.89
C VAL A 65 -5.90 -13.16 -0.55
N MET A 66 -6.21 -13.95 0.46
CA MET A 66 -5.50 -13.87 1.73
C MET A 66 -4.02 -14.25 1.57
N LEU A 67 -3.73 -15.33 0.85
CA LEU A 67 -2.37 -15.80 0.63
C LEU A 67 -1.49 -14.81 -0.13
N VAL A 68 -2.04 -14.08 -1.09
CA VAL A 68 -1.27 -13.21 -1.98
C VAL A 68 -1.44 -11.73 -1.62
N GLY A 69 -2.68 -11.30 -1.38
CA GLY A 69 -3.02 -9.91 -1.08
C GLY A 69 -2.49 -9.44 0.27
N PHE A 70 -2.44 -10.33 1.29
CA PHE A 70 -1.89 -9.97 2.59
C PHE A 70 -0.37 -9.76 2.55
N PRO A 71 0.47 -10.67 2.01
CA PRO A 71 1.90 -10.42 1.87
C PRO A 71 2.22 -9.20 1.02
N ILE A 72 1.50 -8.98 -0.09
CA ILE A 72 1.69 -7.79 -0.94
C ILE A 72 1.41 -6.52 -0.13
N SER A 73 0.34 -6.50 0.67
CA SER A 73 -0.01 -5.34 1.51
C SER A 73 1.05 -5.07 2.59
N VAL A 74 1.61 -6.14 3.18
CA VAL A 74 2.71 -6.04 4.15
C VAL A 74 3.98 -5.51 3.47
N ILE A 75 4.36 -6.05 2.30
CA ILE A 75 5.54 -5.61 1.55
C ILE A 75 5.38 -4.15 1.11
N GLY A 76 4.17 -3.76 0.65
CA GLY A 76 3.85 -2.39 0.28
C GLY A 76 4.12 -1.41 1.42
N TRP A 77 3.69 -1.75 2.64
CA TRP A 77 3.99 -0.96 3.83
C TRP A 77 5.50 -0.83 4.09
N TYR A 78 6.23 -1.95 4.12
CA TYR A 78 7.68 -1.93 4.37
C TYR A 78 8.45 -1.17 3.30
N HIS A 79 8.00 -1.24 2.06
CA HIS A 79 8.61 -0.51 0.96
C HIS A 79 8.41 1.00 1.09
N GLU A 80 7.20 1.45 1.46
CA GLU A 80 6.92 2.87 1.71
C GLU A 80 7.63 3.39 2.96
N GLU A 81 7.70 2.60 4.03
CA GLU A 81 8.45 2.93 5.24
C GLU A 81 9.97 3.02 4.96
N SER A 82 10.51 2.12 4.15
CA SER A 82 11.91 2.17 3.71
C SER A 82 12.23 3.41 2.87
N LYS A 83 11.33 3.79 1.96
CA LYS A 83 11.46 5.03 1.18
C LYS A 83 11.43 6.26 2.10
N PHE A 84 10.57 6.26 3.09
CA PHE A 84 10.50 7.33 4.09
C PHE A 84 11.80 7.44 4.89
N PHE A 85 12.34 6.33 5.40
CA PHE A 85 13.57 6.34 6.19
C PHE A 85 14.78 6.81 5.38
N ARG A 86 14.88 6.39 4.11
CA ARG A 86 15.91 6.87 3.17
C ARG A 86 15.80 8.39 2.95
N ALA A 87 14.59 8.92 2.80
CA ALA A 87 14.37 10.36 2.66
C ALA A 87 14.75 11.13 3.93
N LEU A 88 14.38 10.60 5.11
CA LEU A 88 14.72 11.18 6.41
C LEU A 88 16.24 11.25 6.61
N LYS A 89 16.96 10.16 6.33
CA LYS A 89 18.42 10.08 6.44
C LYS A 89 19.12 11.13 5.57
N ARG A 90 18.61 11.38 4.35
CA ARG A 90 19.13 12.43 3.45
C ARG A 90 18.90 13.83 3.99
N ARG A 91 17.70 14.13 4.51
CA ARG A 91 17.38 15.42 5.15
C ARG A 91 18.29 15.67 6.36
N ASN A 92 18.47 14.65 7.21
CA ASN A 92 19.27 14.78 8.43
C ASN A 92 20.76 14.99 8.10
N LYS A 93 21.30 14.27 7.11
CA LYS A 93 22.68 14.50 6.61
C LYS A 93 22.87 15.93 6.09
N LYS A 94 21.93 16.45 5.30
CA LYS A 94 21.97 17.85 4.80
C LYS A 94 21.90 18.86 5.94
N PHE A 95 21.09 18.61 6.97
CA PHE A 95 20.98 19.49 8.12
C PHE A 95 22.27 19.53 8.95
N LYS A 96 22.87 18.36 9.23
CA LYS A 96 24.17 18.24 9.92
C LYS A 96 25.28 18.99 9.19
N ALA A 97 25.40 18.80 7.87
CA ALA A 97 26.40 19.49 7.06
C ALA A 97 26.23 21.02 7.08
N ARG A 98 24.99 21.53 7.10
CA ARG A 98 24.71 22.97 7.24
C ARG A 98 25.13 23.52 8.59
N LEU A 99 24.93 22.77 9.68
CA LEU A 99 25.36 23.14 11.03
C LEU A 99 26.89 23.19 11.13
N GLU A 100 27.59 22.20 10.59
CA GLU A 100 29.06 22.16 10.55
C GLU A 100 29.64 23.34 9.76
N ASN A 101 29.07 23.66 8.59
CA ASN A 101 29.48 24.82 7.80
C ASN A 101 29.24 26.16 8.50
N ARG A 102 28.22 26.27 9.35
CA ARG A 102 28.00 27.47 10.19
C ARG A 102 29.01 27.58 11.33
N LYS A 103 29.38 26.44 11.94
CA LYS A 103 30.42 26.40 12.99
C LYS A 103 31.81 26.74 12.46
N LYS A 104 32.14 26.37 11.21
CA LYS A 104 33.43 26.72 10.57
C LYS A 104 33.54 28.18 10.12
N LYS A 105 32.43 28.91 10.03
CA LYS A 105 32.39 30.32 9.61
C LYS A 105 32.38 31.31 10.79
N LYS A 106 32.26 30.80 12.01
CA LYS A 106 32.48 31.54 13.26
C LYS A 106 33.88 31.23 13.75
#